data_AF-A0A1R1XLB3-F1
#
_entry.id   AF-A0A1R1XLB3-F1
#
_cell.length_a   1.000
_cell.length_b   1.000
_cell.length_c   1.000
_cell.angle_alpha   90.00
_cell.angle_beta   90.00
_cell.angle_gamma   90.00
#
_symmetry.space_group_name_H-M   'P 1'
#
loop_
_entity.id
_entity.type
_entity.pdbx_description
1 polymer ?
#
loop_
_entity_poly.entity_id
_entity_poly.type
_entity_poly.pdbx_seq_one_letter_code
_entity_poly.pdbx_strand_id
1 'polypeptide(L)' 'MTFNIRGSIGKREEVDLVMRQYQPTILALQETNLNAKSNRLRLQGYQTIESKSHLRAG' A
#
# COMPACT_ATOMS: atom_id res chain seq x y z
N MET A 1 -6.50 6.93 8.98
CA MET A 1 -5.93 7.80 7.91
C MET A 1 -6.16 7.14 6.55
N THR A 2 -6.50 7.92 5.52
CA THR A 2 -6.61 7.45 4.14
C THR A 2 -5.53 8.13 3.29
N PHE A 3 -4.88 7.40 2.39
CA PHE A 3 -3.83 7.96 1.54
C PHE A 3 -3.87 7.32 0.15
N ASN A 4 -3.95 8.15 -0.88
CA ASN A 4 -3.91 7.71 -2.27
C ASN A 4 -2.46 7.71 -2.76
N ILE A 5 -1.91 6.51 -3.00
CA ILE A 5 -0.49 6.35 -3.34
C ILE A 5 -0.22 6.38 -4.84
N ARG A 6 -1.26 6.30 -5.68
CA ARG A 6 -1.17 6.28 -7.14
C ARG A 6 -0.15 5.26 -7.66
N GLY A 7 -0.30 4.02 -7.20
CA GLY A 7 0.57 2.88 -7.48
C GLY A 7 1.57 2.61 -6.37
N SER A 8 1.80 1.35 -6.04
CA SER A 8 2.72 0.96 -4.94
C SER A 8 4.19 0.86 -5.36
N ILE A 9 4.50 0.84 -6.66
CA ILE A 9 5.87 0.67 -7.17
C ILE A 9 6.69 1.92 -6.85
N GLY A 10 7.82 1.73 -6.16
CA GLY A 10 8.73 2.83 -5.80
C GLY A 10 8.21 3.76 -4.70
N LYS A 11 7.03 3.50 -4.12
CA LYS A 11 6.40 4.38 -3.11
C LYS A 11 6.68 4.01 -1.66
N ARG A 12 7.61 3.07 -1.44
CA ARG A 12 7.84 2.54 -0.09
C ARG A 12 8.31 3.61 0.90
N GLU A 13 9.29 4.40 0.49
CA GLU A 13 9.89 5.44 1.33
C GLU A 13 8.86 6.52 1.71
N GLU A 14 8.01 6.90 0.76
CA GLU A 14 6.92 7.85 0.97
C GLU A 14 5.91 7.34 2.01
N VAL A 15 5.48 6.07 1.88
CA VAL A 15 4.56 5.44 2.84
C VAL A 15 5.22 5.32 4.22
N ASP A 16 6.49 4.93 4.28
CA ASP A 16 7.21 4.82 5.55
C ASP A 16 7.36 6.19 6.24
N LEU A 17 7.54 7.28 5.49
CA LEU A 17 7.58 8.65 6.02
C LEU A 17 6.23 9.07 6.61
N VAL A 18 5.13 8.80 5.89
CA VAL A 18 3.76 9.06 6.38
C VAL A 18 3.49 8.27 7.66
N MET A 19 3.88 6.99 7.71
CA MET A 19 3.68 6.17 8.90
C MET A 19 4.48 6.67 10.11
N ARG A 20 5.73 7.12 9.91
CA ARG A 20 6.56 7.67 10.99
C ARG A 20 6.03 9.00 11.51
N GLN A 21 5.56 9.87 10.62
CA GLN A 21 5.09 11.20 10.99
C GLN A 21 3.76 11.14 11.75
N TYR A 22 2.82 10.31 11.29
CA TYR A 22 1.45 10.35 11.81
C TYR A 22 1.09 9.18 12.72
N GLN A 23 1.89 8.12 12.74
CA GLN A 23 1.68 6.91 13.56
C GLN A 23 0.20 6.44 13.58
N PRO A 24 -0.44 6.28 12.41
CA PRO A 24 -1.87 6.05 12.37
C PRO A 24 -2.24 4.65 12.86
N THR A 25 -3.20 4.49 13.77
CA THR A 25 -3.68 3.15 14.19
C THR A 25 -4.22 2.32 13.01
N ILE A 26 -4.86 2.98 12.04
CA ILE A 26 -5.37 2.38 10.80
C ILE A 26 -5.00 3.25 9.61
N LEU A 27 -4.39 2.64 8.58
CA LEU A 27 -4.04 3.26 7.31
C LEU A 27 -4.75 2.53 6.16
N ALA A 28 -5.50 3.27 5.35
CA ALA A 28 -6.10 2.78 4.12
C ALA A 28 -5.37 3.37 2.92
N LEU A 29 -4.71 2.51 2.13
CA LEU A 29 -4.02 2.89 0.89
C LEU A 29 -4.95 2.69 -0.31
N GLN A 30 -5.08 3.71 -1.15
CA GLN A 30 -5.95 3.72 -2.32
C GLN A 30 -5.13 3.81 -3.62
N GLU A 31 -5.74 3.36 -4.73
CA GLU A 31 -5.11 3.27 -6.06
C GLU A 31 -3.73 2.57 -6.01
N THR A 32 -3.63 1.48 -5.25
CA THR A 32 -2.34 0.79 -5.04
C THR A 32 -1.83 0.08 -6.29
N ASN A 33 -2.70 -0.16 -7.29
CA ASN A 33 -2.41 -0.86 -8.53
C ASN A 33 -1.79 -2.25 -8.30
N LEU A 34 -2.14 -2.90 -7.18
CA LEU A 34 -1.72 -4.27 -6.90
C LEU A 34 -2.43 -5.25 -7.85
N ASN A 35 -1.65 -6.18 -8.37
CA ASN A 35 -2.13 -7.28 -9.20
C ASN A 35 -1.67 -8.62 -8.62
N ALA A 36 -2.13 -9.73 -9.19
CA ALA A 36 -1.80 -11.08 -8.74
C ALA A 36 -0.28 -11.38 -8.65
N LYS A 37 0.56 -10.67 -9.43
CA LYS A 37 2.03 -10.80 -9.41
C LYS A 37 2.70 -9.85 -8.41
N SER A 38 2.00 -8.84 -7.90
CA SER A 38 2.56 -7.88 -6.94
C SER A 38 2.94 -8.59 -5.65
N ASN A 39 4.13 -8.31 -5.13
CA ASN A 39 4.54 -8.77 -3.81
C ASN A 39 3.70 -8.09 -2.72
N ARG A 40 3.58 -8.76 -1.57
CA ARG A 40 2.88 -8.20 -0.41
C ARG A 40 3.64 -6.98 0.13
N LEU A 41 2.95 -5.87 0.32
CA LEU A 41 3.46 -4.67 0.98
C LEU A 41 3.45 -4.88 2.50
N ARG A 42 4.58 -5.32 3.05
CA ARG A 42 4.71 -5.55 4.49
C ARG A 42 5.05 -4.25 5.22
N LEU A 43 4.10 -3.67 5.94
CA LEU A 43 4.33 -2.48 6.75
C LEU A 43 4.71 -2.92 8.16
N GLN A 44 5.88 -2.48 8.66
CA GLN A 44 6.41 -2.98 9.93
C GLN A 44 5.52 -2.51 11.09
N GLY A 45 5.12 -3.43 11.96
CA GLY A 45 4.21 -3.14 13.08
C GLY A 45 2.73 -3.10 12.71
N TYR A 46 2.39 -3.34 11.43
CA TYR A 46 1.01 -3.33 10.96
C TYR A 46 0.62 -4.68 10.35
N GLN A 47 -0.62 -5.09 10.63
CA GLN A 47 -1.24 -6.16 9.87
C GLN A 47 -1.73 -5.62 8.53
N THR A 48 -1.09 -6.03 7.44
CA THR A 48 -1.53 -5.64 6.09
C THR A 48 -2.63 -6.57 5.57
N ILE A 49 -3.76 -5.99 5.17
CA ILE A 49 -4.80 -6.63 4.36
C ILE A 49 -4.76 -5.99 2.97
N GLU A 50 -4.72 -6.82 1.91
CA GLU A 50 -4.60 -6.36 0.53
C GLU A 50 -5.71 -6.93 -0.33
N SER A 51 -6.20 -6.12 -1.27
CA SER A 51 -7.03 -6.58 -2.38
C SER A 51 -6.23 -6.42 -3.67
N LYS A 52 -6.06 -7.52 -4.40
CA LYS A 52 -5.28 -7.57 -5.65
C LYS A 52 -6.20 -7.78 -6.83
N SER A 53 -5.95 -7.05 -7.90
CA SER A 53 -6.67 -7.28 -9.15
C SER A 53 -6.19 -8.57 -9.83
N HIS A 54 -7.15 -9.33 -10.36
CA HIS A 54 -6.91 -10.49 -11.23
C HIS A 54 -7.01 -10.14 -12.71
N LEU A 55 -7.26 -8.86 -13.02
CA LEU A 55 -7.31 -8.37 -14.39
C LEU A 55 -5.92 -8.53 -15.02
N ARG A 56 -5.84 -9.39 -16.03
CA ARG A 56 -4.70 -9.43 -16.95
C ARG A 56 -4.83 -8.19 -17.82
N ALA A 57 -3.88 -7.26 -17.75
CA ALA A 57 -3.73 -6.29 -18.82
C ALA A 57 -3.52 -7.11 -20.11
N GLY A 58 -4.43 -6.92 -21.07
CA GLY A 58 -4.39 -7.57 -22.38
C GLY A 58 -3.13 -7.20 -23.15
#